data_AF-A0A7J9L5C1-F1
#
_entry.id   AF-A0A7J9L5C1-F1
#
_cell.length_a   1.000
_cell.length_b   1.000
_cell.length_c   1.000
_cell.angle_alpha   90.00
_cell.angle_beta   90.00
_cell.angle_gamma   90.00
#
_symmetry.space_group_name_H-M   'P 1'
#
loop_
_entity.id
_entity.type
_entity.pdbx_description
1 polymer ?
#
loop_
_entity_poly.entity_id
_entity_poly.type
_entity_poly.pdbx_seq_one_letter_code
_entity_poly.pdbx_strand_id
1 'polypeptide(L)'
;MLAENLGFTSSMPPFAESQGENILNGVNYASGAAGIRDETGKHQGDRISLDKQIQNHKIIIVRLFRLMRNNTETKLLLNRCIYSIQIGSNDYINNYFKPEFYNTSRLFTPLQYATLLVQQLSNQIKVIDTSSVSIKML
;
A
#
# COMPACT_ATOMS: atom_id res chain seq x y z
N MET A 1 9.80 9.40 -13.49
CA MET A 1 11.16 9.34 -12.88
C MET A 1 11.60 7.95 -12.37
N LEU A 2 10.80 7.15 -11.63
CA LEU A 2 11.23 5.77 -11.25
C LEU A 2 10.62 4.69 -12.15
N ALA A 3 9.33 4.80 -12.49
CA ALA A 3 8.65 3.90 -13.43
C ALA A 3 9.25 4.00 -14.86
N GLU A 4 9.51 5.20 -15.36
CA GLU A 4 10.15 5.42 -16.67
C GLU A 4 11.54 4.77 -16.75
N ASN A 5 12.34 4.83 -15.67
CA ASN A 5 13.66 4.20 -15.61
C ASN A 5 13.57 2.66 -15.61
N LEU A 6 12.43 2.11 -15.20
CA LEU A 6 12.12 0.67 -15.25
C LEU A 6 11.45 0.27 -16.57
N GLY A 7 11.35 1.19 -17.55
CA GLY A 7 10.77 0.94 -18.87
C GLY A 7 9.25 1.07 -18.95
N PHE A 8 8.58 1.56 -17.89
CA PHE A 8 7.15 1.85 -17.95
C PHE A 8 6.92 3.14 -18.75
N THR A 9 6.14 3.05 -19.82
CA THR A 9 5.87 4.14 -20.76
C THR A 9 4.61 4.94 -20.42
N SER A 10 3.84 4.51 -19.41
CA SER A 10 2.61 5.16 -18.97
C SER A 10 2.52 5.20 -17.45
N SER A 11 1.80 6.20 -16.94
CA SER A 11 1.49 6.30 -15.51
C SER A 11 0.51 5.20 -15.11
N MET A 12 0.73 4.58 -13.96
CA MET A 12 -0.22 3.61 -13.42
C MET A 12 -1.54 4.33 -13.06
N PRO A 13 -2.70 3.84 -13.52
CA PRO A 13 -3.97 4.43 -13.16
C PRO A 13 -4.23 4.31 -11.66
N PRO A 14 -4.96 5.27 -11.05
CA PRO A 14 -5.42 5.11 -9.69
C PRO A 14 -6.37 3.91 -9.59
N PHE A 15 -6.39 3.22 -8.44
CA PHE A 15 -7.24 2.03 -8.22
C PHE A 15 -8.70 2.22 -8.64
N ALA A 16 -9.26 3.41 -8.44
CA ALA A 16 -10.64 3.74 -8.83
C ALA A 16 -10.90 3.57 -10.34
N GLU A 17 -9.88 3.79 -11.17
CA GLU A 17 -9.94 3.71 -12.63
C GLU A 17 -9.34 2.41 -13.17
N SER A 18 -8.74 1.58 -12.31
CA SER A 18 -8.12 0.30 -12.71
C SER A 18 -9.17 -0.79 -12.93
N GLN A 19 -9.59 -0.94 -14.20
CA GLN A 19 -10.60 -1.91 -14.64
C GLN A 19 -10.13 -2.65 -15.91
N GLY A 20 -10.65 -3.86 -16.12
CA GLY A 20 -10.35 -4.67 -17.31
C GLY A 20 -8.86 -4.85 -17.54
N GLU A 21 -8.43 -4.75 -18.80
CA GLU A 21 -7.03 -4.92 -19.20
C GLU A 21 -6.09 -3.83 -18.68
N ASN A 22 -6.61 -2.66 -18.31
CA ASN A 22 -5.78 -1.57 -17.76
C ASN A 22 -5.08 -1.97 -16.45
N ILE A 23 -5.59 -2.98 -15.75
CA ILE A 23 -4.97 -3.54 -14.54
C ILE A 23 -3.60 -4.15 -14.85
N LEU A 24 -3.37 -4.64 -16.07
CA LEU A 24 -2.12 -5.26 -16.49
C LEU A 24 -0.97 -4.23 -16.63
N ASN A 25 -1.29 -2.94 -16.71
CA ASN A 25 -0.31 -1.86 -16.76
C ASN A 25 0.20 -1.43 -15.37
N GLY A 26 -0.28 -2.08 -14.30
CA GLY A 26 -0.03 -1.69 -12.92
C GLY A 26 -1.15 -0.84 -12.34
N VAL A 27 -1.10 -0.62 -11.03
CA VAL A 27 -2.15 0.09 -10.28
C VAL A 27 -1.53 0.97 -9.20
N ASN A 28 -1.96 2.22 -9.14
CA ASN A 28 -1.59 3.14 -8.09
C ASN A 28 -2.64 3.13 -6.96
N TYR A 29 -2.23 2.67 -5.78
CA TYR A 29 -3.09 2.66 -4.58
C TYR A 29 -2.84 3.87 -3.67
N ALA A 30 -1.83 4.69 -3.94
CA ALA A 30 -1.42 5.76 -3.05
C ALA A 30 -2.53 6.78 -2.82
N SER A 31 -2.59 7.32 -1.60
CA SER A 31 -3.56 8.33 -1.21
C SER A 31 -2.88 9.39 -0.35
N GLY A 32 -3.23 10.65 -0.61
CA GLY A 32 -2.77 11.79 0.17
C GLY A 32 -3.13 11.62 1.65
N ALA A 33 -2.28 12.16 2.53
CA ALA A 33 -2.41 12.07 3.99
C ALA A 33 -2.43 10.63 4.57
N ALA A 34 -2.27 9.59 3.75
CA ALA A 34 -2.23 8.22 4.21
C ALA A 34 -0.97 7.92 5.04
N GLY A 35 -1.15 7.12 6.08
CA GLY A 35 -0.08 6.64 6.95
C GLY A 35 -0.18 5.14 7.17
N ILE A 36 0.83 4.61 7.86
CA ILE A 36 0.89 3.23 8.36
C ILE A 36 -0.27 3.00 9.33
N ARG A 37 -0.54 3.99 10.19
CA ARG A 37 -1.64 3.96 11.15
C ARG A 37 -2.97 4.30 10.49
N ASP A 38 -4.02 3.63 10.93
CA ASP A 38 -5.36 3.70 10.35
C ASP A 38 -6.12 5.00 10.72
N GLU A 39 -5.62 5.74 11.70
CA GLU A 39 -6.10 7.04 12.14
C GLU A 39 -5.36 8.25 11.50
N THR A 40 -4.15 8.03 10.98
CA THR A 40 -3.27 9.10 10.47
C THR A 40 -3.96 9.93 9.37
N GLY A 41 -3.87 11.25 9.47
CA GLY A 41 -4.39 12.16 8.43
C GLY A 41 -5.91 12.28 8.34
N LYS A 42 -6.69 11.54 9.14
CA LYS A 42 -8.17 11.60 9.13
C LYS A 42 -8.76 13.01 9.32
N HIS A 43 -8.07 13.88 10.05
CA HIS A 43 -8.50 15.28 10.25
C HIS A 43 -8.45 16.15 8.97
N GLN A 44 -7.80 15.68 7.89
CA GLN A 44 -7.74 16.36 6.59
C GLN A 44 -8.83 15.89 5.62
N GLY A 45 -9.75 15.04 6.07
CA GLY A 45 -10.83 14.48 5.27
C GLY A 45 -10.62 13.00 4.94
N ASP A 46 -11.28 12.55 3.89
CA ASP A 46 -11.23 11.17 3.46
C ASP A 46 -9.87 10.80 2.87
N ARG A 47 -9.39 9.62 3.24
CA ARG A 47 -8.14 9.05 2.76
C ARG A 47 -8.24 7.53 2.67
N ILE A 48 -7.41 6.93 1.83
CA ILE A 48 -7.25 5.48 1.76
C ILE A 48 -6.02 5.10 2.59
N SER A 49 -6.25 4.57 3.80
CA SER A 49 -5.17 4.10 4.69
C SER A 49 -4.38 2.97 4.08
N LEU A 50 -3.15 2.71 4.56
CA LEU A 50 -2.35 1.61 4.02
C LEU A 50 -3.10 0.26 4.09
N ASP A 51 -3.86 0.00 5.16
CA ASP A 51 -4.68 -1.20 5.26
C ASP A 51 -5.76 -1.26 4.16
N LYS A 52 -6.41 -0.14 3.83
CA LYS A 52 -7.34 -0.06 2.70
C LYS A 52 -6.63 -0.17 1.34
N GLN A 53 -5.42 0.36 1.21
CA GLN A 53 -4.61 0.20 -0.02
C GLN A 53 -4.27 -1.28 -0.25
N ILE A 54 -3.93 -2.01 0.81
CA ILE A 54 -3.69 -3.46 0.76
C ILE A 54 -4.98 -4.23 0.42
N GLN A 55 -6.13 -3.82 0.96
CA GLN A 55 -7.43 -4.39 0.58
C GLN A 55 -7.73 -4.17 -0.91
N ASN A 56 -7.51 -2.96 -1.42
CA ASN A 56 -7.65 -2.64 -2.84
C ASN A 56 -6.73 -3.51 -3.70
N HIS A 57 -5.50 -3.76 -3.25
CA HIS A 57 -4.60 -4.67 -3.94
C HIS A 57 -5.12 -6.11 -3.99
N LYS A 58 -5.69 -6.63 -2.89
CA LYS A 58 -6.34 -7.95 -2.88
C LYS A 58 -7.50 -8.02 -3.88
N ILE A 59 -8.26 -6.94 -4.04
CA ILE A 59 -9.32 -6.85 -5.05
C ILE A 59 -8.73 -6.95 -6.47
N ILE A 60 -7.62 -6.26 -6.73
CA ILE A 60 -6.91 -6.34 -8.03
C ILE A 60 -6.43 -7.75 -8.33
N ILE A 61 -5.87 -8.46 -7.34
CA ILE A 61 -5.47 -9.87 -7.52
C ILE A 61 -6.67 -10.72 -7.96
N VAL A 62 -7.81 -10.59 -7.29
CA VAL A 62 -9.04 -11.32 -7.68
C VAL A 62 -9.49 -10.94 -9.09
N ARG A 63 -9.42 -9.65 -9.46
CA ARG A 63 -9.75 -9.20 -10.82
C ARG A 63 -8.81 -9.79 -11.87
N LEU A 64 -7.50 -9.89 -11.58
CA LEU A 64 -6.52 -10.51 -12.48
C LEU A 64 -6.82 -11.98 -12.74
N PHE A 65 -7.10 -12.76 -11.69
CA PHE A 65 -7.48 -14.18 -11.85
C PHE A 65 -8.73 -14.34 -12.72
N ARG A 66 -9.72 -13.46 -12.57
CA ARG A 66 -10.94 -13.46 -13.39
C ARG A 66 -10.69 -13.03 -14.84
N LEU A 67 -9.85 -12.02 -15.05
CA LEU A 67 -9.51 -11.48 -16.36
C LEU A 67 -8.73 -12.49 -17.19
N MET A 68 -7.66 -13.04 -16.62
CA MET A 68 -6.74 -13.92 -17.35
C MET A 68 -7.28 -15.34 -17.51
N ARG A 69 -8.16 -15.81 -16.60
CA ARG A 69 -8.72 -17.18 -16.58
C ARG A 69 -7.65 -18.29 -16.62
N ASN A 70 -6.41 -17.97 -16.27
CA ASN A 70 -5.27 -18.88 -16.24
C ASN A 70 -4.49 -18.69 -14.94
N ASN A 71 -4.75 -19.56 -13.95
CA ASN A 71 -4.17 -19.44 -12.62
C ASN A 71 -2.64 -19.49 -12.62
N THR A 72 -2.03 -20.25 -13.52
CA THR A 72 -0.57 -20.40 -13.59
C THR A 72 0.08 -19.11 -14.10
N GLU A 73 -0.44 -18.56 -15.19
CA GLU A 73 0.08 -17.30 -15.74
C GLU A 73 -0.19 -16.11 -14.82
N THR A 74 -1.36 -16.05 -14.17
CA THR A 74 -1.64 -14.98 -13.19
C THR A 74 -0.66 -15.03 -12.02
N LYS A 75 -0.32 -16.22 -11.51
CA LYS A 75 0.71 -16.35 -10.45
C LYS A 75 2.09 -15.93 -10.93
N LEU A 76 2.47 -16.33 -12.15
CA LEU A 76 3.75 -15.92 -12.74
C LEU A 76 3.84 -14.40 -12.93
N LEU A 77 2.75 -13.74 -13.31
CA LEU A 77 2.65 -12.29 -13.39
C LEU A 77 2.86 -11.65 -12.00
N LEU A 78 2.12 -12.11 -10.99
CA LEU A 78 2.21 -11.59 -9.61
C LEU A 78 3.62 -11.74 -9.03
N ASN A 79 4.30 -12.85 -9.32
CA ASN A 79 5.67 -13.11 -8.88
C ASN A 79 6.72 -12.20 -9.54
N ARG A 80 6.36 -11.54 -10.65
CA ARG A 80 7.22 -10.58 -11.35
C ARG A 80 6.87 -9.12 -11.06
N CYS A 81 5.78 -8.89 -10.32
CA CYS A 81 5.37 -7.54 -9.94
C CYS A 81 6.41 -6.89 -9.02
N ILE A 82 6.65 -5.60 -9.22
CA ILE A 82 7.45 -4.76 -8.34
C ILE A 82 6.51 -3.92 -7.50
N TYR A 83 6.72 -3.90 -6.18
CA TYR A 83 5.96 -3.08 -5.25
C TYR A 83 6.81 -1.90 -4.80
N SER A 84 6.31 -0.69 -4.99
CA SER A 84 6.91 0.54 -4.46
C SER A 84 5.98 1.12 -3.40
N ILE A 85 6.49 1.28 -2.18
CA ILE A 85 5.72 1.75 -1.02
C ILE A 85 6.42 2.98 -0.45
N GLN A 86 5.70 4.10 -0.40
CA GLN A 86 6.14 5.33 0.24
C GLN A 86 5.08 5.75 1.28
N ILE A 87 5.37 5.50 2.56
CA ILE A 87 4.44 5.68 3.68
C ILE A 87 5.24 6.01 4.96
N GLY A 88 4.60 6.53 6.00
CA GLY A 88 5.22 6.76 7.31
C GLY A 88 5.44 8.23 7.68
N SER A 89 5.70 9.10 6.69
CA SER A 89 5.92 10.53 6.96
C SER A 89 4.69 11.19 7.56
N ASN A 90 3.50 10.88 7.03
CA ASN A 90 2.22 11.36 7.53
C ASN A 90 1.94 10.90 8.97
N ASP A 91 2.45 9.76 9.41
CA ASP A 91 2.29 9.29 10.78
C ASP A 91 2.96 10.24 11.79
N TYR A 92 3.94 11.03 11.34
CA TYR A 92 4.51 12.11 12.13
C TYR A 92 3.81 13.46 11.90
N ILE A 93 3.78 13.96 10.66
CA ILE A 93 3.31 15.32 10.38
C ILE A 93 1.79 15.49 10.52
N ASN A 94 1.05 14.40 10.30
CA ASN A 94 -0.41 14.35 10.28
C ASN A 94 -0.98 13.42 11.35
N ASN A 95 -0.18 13.10 12.38
CA ASN A 95 -0.62 12.38 13.57
C ASN A 95 0.23 12.72 14.81
N TYR A 96 1.48 12.26 14.89
CA TYR A 96 2.30 12.41 16.12
C TYR A 96 2.47 13.87 16.55
N PHE A 97 2.83 14.76 15.62
CA PHE A 97 3.01 16.19 15.87
C PHE A 97 1.71 17.00 15.75
N LYS A 98 0.55 16.34 15.89
CA LYS A 98 -0.79 16.93 15.83
C LYS A 98 -1.57 16.70 17.13
N PRO A 99 -1.10 17.21 18.28
CA PRO A 99 -1.75 17.00 19.58
C PRO A 99 -3.15 17.60 19.70
N GLU A 100 -3.53 18.50 18.79
CA GLU A 100 -4.88 19.06 18.67
C GLU A 100 -5.90 18.03 18.13
N PHE A 101 -5.43 17.01 17.41
CA PHE A 101 -6.29 15.98 16.80
C PHE A 101 -6.02 14.57 17.33
N TYR A 102 -4.82 14.28 17.85
CA TYR A 102 -4.40 12.94 18.26
C TYR A 102 -3.63 12.97 19.58
N ASN A 103 -3.80 11.94 20.40
CA ASN A 103 -3.07 11.82 21.67
C ASN A 103 -1.69 11.15 21.52
N THR A 104 -1.27 10.80 20.30
CA THR A 104 -0.09 9.95 20.05
C THR A 104 1.19 10.45 20.72
N SER A 105 1.53 11.74 20.59
CA SER A 105 2.73 12.32 21.23
C SER A 105 2.62 12.46 22.75
N ARG A 106 1.42 12.35 23.32
CA ARG A 106 1.21 12.28 24.78
C ARG A 106 1.36 10.86 25.32
N LEU A 107 1.15 9.86 24.48
CA LEU A 107 1.16 8.44 24.85
C LEU A 107 2.49 7.75 24.59
N PHE A 108 3.25 8.20 23.61
CA PHE A 108 4.48 7.54 23.17
C PHE A 108 5.62 8.55 23.03
N THR A 109 6.83 8.12 23.36
CA THR A 109 8.05 8.83 22.94
C THR A 109 8.27 8.62 21.44
N PRO A 110 9.13 9.44 20.78
CA PRO A 110 9.38 9.29 19.35
C PRO A 110 9.93 7.90 18.99
N LEU A 111 10.81 7.34 19.84
CA LEU A 111 11.38 6.01 19.62
C LEU A 111 10.31 4.91 19.75
N GLN A 112 9.46 4.98 20.78
CA GLN A 112 8.36 4.02 20.95
C GLN A 112 7.41 4.05 19.76
N TYR A 113 7.06 5.25 19.30
CA TYR A 113 6.18 5.39 18.14
C TYR A 113 6.83 4.85 16.87
N ALA A 114 8.11 5.15 16.62
CA ALA A 114 8.86 4.57 15.50
C ALA A 114 8.86 3.03 15.54
N THR A 115 9.09 2.43 16.71
CA THR A 115 9.04 0.98 16.89
C THR A 115 7.66 0.41 16.52
N LEU A 116 6.57 1.05 16.97
CA LEU A 116 5.21 0.62 16.63
C LEU A 116 4.93 0.74 15.13
N LEU A 117 5.38 1.82 14.48
CA LEU A 117 5.23 2.01 13.04
C LEU A 117 5.97 0.93 12.25
N VAL A 118 7.22 0.61 12.62
CA VAL A 118 8.01 -0.43 11.97
C VAL A 118 7.34 -1.81 12.15
N GLN A 119 6.86 -2.13 13.36
CA GLN A 119 6.17 -3.38 13.62
C GLN A 119 4.89 -3.52 12.77
N GLN A 120 4.07 -2.47 12.72
CA GLN A 120 2.84 -2.49 11.95
C GLN A 120 3.09 -2.56 10.44
N LEU A 121 4.01 -1.74 9.93
CA LEU A 121 4.39 -1.77 8.51
C LEU A 121 4.93 -3.15 8.12
N SER A 122 5.75 -3.77 8.97
CA SER A 122 6.26 -5.13 8.73
C SER A 122 5.13 -6.15 8.59
N ASN A 123 4.09 -6.05 9.42
CA ASN A 123 2.93 -6.94 9.31
C ASN A 123 2.11 -6.66 8.05
N GLN A 124 1.91 -5.39 7.70
CA GLN A 124 1.22 -4.97 6.49
C GLN A 124 1.93 -5.46 5.21
N ILE A 125 3.25 -5.38 5.14
CA ILE A 125 4.05 -5.87 4.01
C ILE A 125 3.92 -7.39 3.86
N LYS A 126 3.95 -8.15 4.97
CA LYS A 126 3.74 -9.61 4.94
C LYS A 126 2.37 -9.99 4.36
N VAL A 127 1.35 -9.17 4.54
CA VAL A 127 0.02 -9.39 3.95
C VAL A 127 0.07 -9.23 2.43
N ILE A 128 0.87 -8.31 1.90
CA ILE A 128 1.05 -8.13 0.44
C ILE A 128 1.76 -9.37 -0.14
N ASP A 129 2.82 -9.82 0.53
CA ASP A 129 3.60 -10.99 0.11
C ASP A 129 2.76 -12.28 0.10
N THR A 130 2.00 -12.52 1.16
CA THR A 130 1.10 -13.69 1.25
C THR A 130 -0.06 -13.65 0.25
N SER A 131 -0.43 -12.47 -0.25
CA SER A 131 -1.40 -12.33 -1.34
C SER A 131 -0.81 -12.74 -2.70
N SER A 132 0.51 -12.81 -2.80
CA SER A 132 1.29 -13.22 -3.98
C SER A 132 1.89 -14.63 -3.81
N VAL A 133 1.11 -15.59 -3.30
CA VAL A 133 1.44 -17.05 -3.26
C VAL A 133 2.86 -17.37 -2.76
N SER A 134 2.98 -17.65 -1.45
CA SER A 134 4.06 -18.41 -0.79
C SER A 134 5.48 -18.23 -1.35
N ILE A 135 6.18 -17.19 -0.88
CA ILE A 135 7.65 -17.15 -0.96
C ILE A 135 8.22 -17.98 0.19
N LYS A 136 8.87 -19.10 -0.14
CA LYS A 136 9.86 -19.71 0.76
C LYS A 136 11.06 -18.77 0.81
N MET A 137 11.27 -18.11 1.93
CA MET A 137 12.58 -17.52 2.24
C MET A 137 13.59 -18.67 2.38
N LEU A 138 14.72 -18.56 1.68
CA LEU A 138 15.94 -19.28 2.01
C LEU A 138 16.49 -18.76 3.35
#